data_AF-A0AAD3VYA5-F1
#
_entry.id   AF-A0AAD3VYA5-F1
#
_cell.length_a   1.000
_cell.length_b   1.000
_cell.length_c   1.000
_cell.angle_alpha   90.00
_cell.angle_beta   90.00
_cell.angle_gamma   90.00
#
_symmetry.space_group_name_H-M   'P 1'
#
loop_
_entity.id
_entity.type
_entity.pdbx_description
1 polymer ?
#
loop_
_entity_poly.entity_id
_entity_poly.type
_entity_poly.pdbx_seq_one_letter_code
_entity_poly.pdbx_strand_id
1 'polypeptide(L)'
;MNRDRFTIRTPKGLLDRVREQAEAYGDSMNDLVVSAIQKEVNMREQLRLLTDMQKARRKMEACGVHPDSTQLIRQMRNGAGRHE
;
A
#
# COMPACT_ATOMS: atom_id res chain seq x y z
N MET A 1 -2.70 19.37 -19.19
CA MET A 1 -2.80 18.02 -18.58
C MET A 1 -2.65 17.01 -19.70
N ASN A 2 -1.58 16.21 -19.70
CA ASN A 2 -1.44 15.11 -20.67
C ASN A 2 -2.46 14.03 -20.31
N ARG A 3 -3.33 13.69 -21.27
CA ARG A 3 -4.31 12.61 -21.15
C ARG A 3 -3.97 11.56 -22.18
N ASP A 4 -3.58 10.39 -21.71
CA ASP A 4 -3.35 9.23 -22.58
C ASP A 4 -4.67 8.50 -22.83
N ARG A 5 -4.86 8.01 -24.06
CA ARG A 5 -6.06 7.25 -24.40
C ARG A 5 -5.84 5.78 -24.07
N PHE A 6 -6.69 5.24 -23.22
CA PHE A 6 -6.71 3.83 -22.83
C PHE A 6 -7.94 3.14 -23.42
N THR A 7 -7.75 2.03 -24.13
CA THR A 7 -8.85 1.25 -24.72
C THR A 7 -8.82 -0.17 -24.15
N ILE A 8 -9.96 -0.63 -23.64
CA ILE A 8 -10.13 -1.97 -23.08
C ILE A 8 -11.27 -2.71 -23.75
N ARG A 9 -11.18 -4.03 -23.78
CA ARG A 9 -12.29 -4.90 -24.16
C ARG A 9 -13.09 -5.23 -22.92
N THR A 10 -14.38 -4.89 -22.96
CA THR A 10 -15.28 -5.06 -21.83
C THR A 10 -16.49 -5.86 -22.29
N PRO A 11 -17.02 -6.79 -21.48
CA PRO A 11 -18.27 -7.48 -21.79
C PRO A 11 -19.40 -6.47 -22.00
N LYS A 12 -20.22 -6.69 -23.03
CA LYS A 12 -21.29 -5.76 -23.40
C LYS A 12 -22.23 -5.44 -22.22
N GLY A 13 -22.66 -6.47 -21.49
CA GLY A 13 -23.55 -6.28 -20.33
C GLY A 13 -22.94 -5.48 -19.18
N LEU A 14 -21.62 -5.46 -19.04
CA LEU A 14 -20.97 -4.59 -18.05
C LEU A 14 -20.96 -3.13 -18.54
N LEU A 15 -20.71 -2.91 -19.83
CA LEU A 15 -20.73 -1.58 -20.43
C LEU A 15 -22.13 -0.95 -20.35
N ASP A 16 -23.18 -1.75 -20.59
CA ASP A 16 -24.57 -1.31 -20.47
C ASP A 16 -24.90 -0.86 -19.03
N ARG A 17 -24.51 -1.66 -18.02
CA ARG A 17 -24.69 -1.27 -16.61
C ARG A 17 -23.94 0.00 -16.23
N VAL A 18 -22.70 0.16 -16.71
CA VAL A 18 -21.91 1.37 -16.43
C VAL A 18 -22.59 2.60 -17.04
N ARG A 19 -23.18 2.46 -18.24
CA ARG A 19 -23.94 3.53 -18.87
C ARG A 19 -25.21 3.88 -18.09
N GLU A 20 -26.00 2.88 -17.70
CA GLU A 20 -27.21 3.09 -16.87
C GLU A 20 -26.90 3.80 -15.56
N GLN A 21 -25.80 3.42 -14.89
CA GLN A 21 -25.35 4.06 -13.66
C GLN A 21 -24.91 5.50 -13.92
N ALA A 22 -24.13 5.75 -14.96
CA ALA A 22 -23.72 7.11 -15.33
C ALA A 22 -24.93 8.01 -15.61
N GLU A 23 -25.93 7.52 -16.34
CA GLU A 23 -27.18 8.23 -16.60
C GLU A 23 -28.00 8.51 -15.32
N ALA A 24 -28.09 7.53 -14.42
CA ALA A 24 -28.85 7.66 -13.17
C ALA A 24 -28.28 8.72 -12.22
N TYR A 25 -26.95 8.88 -12.18
CA TYR A 25 -26.27 9.84 -11.31
C TYR A 25 -25.89 11.15 -12.02
N GLY A 26 -26.14 11.25 -13.34
CA GLY A 26 -25.79 12.43 -14.13
C GLY A 26 -24.28 12.60 -14.35
N ASP A 27 -23.50 11.55 -14.14
CA ASP A 27 -22.05 11.57 -14.23
C ASP A 27 -21.57 11.23 -15.65
N SER A 28 -20.41 11.75 -16.03
CA SER A 28 -19.71 11.30 -17.23
C SER A 28 -19.27 9.85 -17.05
N MET A 29 -19.63 8.99 -18.00
CA MET A 29 -19.18 7.58 -18.03
C MET A 29 -17.65 7.46 -17.89
N ASN A 30 -16.91 8.40 -18.47
CA ASN A 30 -15.46 8.44 -18.35
C ASN A 30 -15.01 8.69 -16.91
N ASP A 31 -15.64 9.63 -16.22
CA ASP A 31 -15.26 10.01 -14.85
C ASP A 31 -15.61 8.87 -13.87
N LEU A 32 -16.74 8.20 -14.09
CA LEU A 32 -17.12 7.00 -13.35
C LEU A 32 -16.07 5.88 -13.49
N VAL A 33 -15.63 5.61 -14.73
CA VAL A 33 -14.62 4.58 -14.99
C VAL A 33 -13.26 4.94 -14.40
N VAL A 34 -12.82 6.20 -14.55
CA VAL A 34 -11.55 6.67 -13.99
C VAL A 34 -11.57 6.58 -12.46
N SER A 35 -12.66 7.01 -11.82
CA SER A 35 -12.84 6.94 -10.37
C SER A 35 -12.81 5.48 -9.87
N ALA A 36 -13.51 4.58 -10.57
CA ALA A 36 -13.51 3.16 -10.24
C ALA A 36 -12.11 2.53 -10.35
N ILE A 37 -11.37 2.85 -11.42
CA ILE A 37 -10.00 2.37 -11.61
C ILE A 37 -9.09 2.90 -10.50
N GLN A 38 -9.17 4.20 -10.19
CA GLN A 38 -8.35 4.80 -9.14
C GLN A 38 -8.62 4.15 -7.78
N LYS A 39 -9.90 3.89 -7.46
CA LYS A 39 -10.29 3.22 -6.22
C LYS A 39 -9.71 1.80 -6.13
N GLU A 40 -9.77 1.05 -7.23
CA GLU A 40 -9.22 -0.31 -7.30
C GLU A 40 -7.69 -0.33 -7.16
N VAL A 41 -6.99 0.58 -7.83
CA VAL A 41 -5.52 0.71 -7.73
C VAL A 41 -5.13 1.01 -6.28
N ASN A 42 -5.75 2.02 -5.67
CA ASN A 42 -5.47 2.41 -4.28
C ASN A 42 -5.73 1.25 -3.30
N MET A 43 -6.83 0.51 -3.48
CA MET A 43 -7.14 -0.65 -2.65
C MET A 43 -6.05 -1.73 -2.76
N ARG A 44 -5.58 -2.04 -3.97
CA ARG A 44 -4.52 -3.03 -4.19
C ARG A 44 -3.19 -2.59 -3.57
N GLU A 45 -2.86 -1.31 -3.68
CA GLU A 45 -1.67 -0.74 -3.04
C GLU A 45 -1.72 -0.86 -1.51
N GLN A 46 -2.87 -0.54 -0.91
CA GLN A 46 -3.07 -0.67 0.54
C GLN A 46 -2.96 -2.12 1.01
N LEU A 47 -3.56 -3.07 0.28
CA LEU A 47 -3.46 -4.50 0.59
C LEU A 47 -2.01 -5.01 0.48
N ARG A 48 -1.28 -4.54 -0.54
CA ARG A 48 0.14 -4.87 -0.69
C ARG A 48 0.95 -4.34 0.47
N LEU A 49 0.75 -3.07 0.84
CA LEU A 49 1.43 -2.45 1.97
C LEU A 49 1.17 -3.20 3.28
N LEU A 50 -0.09 -3.57 3.54
CA LEU A 50 -0.47 -4.34 4.72
C LEU A 50 0.22 -5.72 4.73
N THR A 51 0.30 -6.37 3.58
CA THR A 51 1.01 -7.65 3.44
C THR A 51 2.50 -7.49 3.74
N ASP A 52 3.12 -6.42 3.26
CA ASP A 52 4.54 -6.13 3.50
C ASP A 52 4.82 -5.80 4.97
N MET A 53 3.94 -5.03 5.63
CA MET A 53 4.01 -4.79 7.07
C MET A 53 3.91 -6.08 7.88
N GLN A 54 3.00 -6.98 7.52
CA GLN A 54 2.88 -8.29 8.18
C GLN A 54 4.13 -9.14 7.99
N LYS A 55 4.73 -9.14 6.80
CA LYS A 55 6.00 -9.83 6.55
C LYS A 55 7.14 -9.25 7.38
N ALA A 56 7.24 -7.92 7.46
CA ALA A 56 8.26 -7.24 8.26
C ALA A 56 8.09 -7.59 9.75
N ARG A 57 6.85 -7.57 10.26
CA ARG A 57 6.56 -7.94 11.64
C ARG A 57 6.96 -9.38 11.96
N ARG A 58 6.62 -10.35 11.09
CA ARG A 58 7.04 -11.75 11.27
C ARG A 58 8.56 -11.90 11.29
N LYS A 59 9.28 -11.16 10.44
CA LYS A 59 10.75 -11.14 10.47
C LYS A 59 11.29 -10.58 11.78
N MET A 60 10.69 -9.51 12.30
CA MET A 60 11.08 -8.92 13.59
C MET A 60 10.77 -9.86 14.76
N GLU A 61 9.62 -10.52 14.77
CA GLU A 61 9.26 -11.51 15.79
C GLU A 61 10.27 -12.67 15.82
N ALA A 62 10.79 -13.10 14.66
CA ALA A 62 11.83 -14.12 14.57
C ALA A 62 13.19 -13.65 15.14
N CYS A 63 13.48 -12.35 15.12
CA CYS A 63 14.69 -11.78 15.72
C CYS A 63 14.59 -11.60 17.24
N GLY A 64 13.39 -11.73 17.82
CA GLY A 64 13.15 -11.50 19.25
C GLY A 64 13.20 -10.02 19.66
N VAL A 65 13.06 -9.77 20.96
CA VAL A 65 13.22 -8.43 21.54
C VAL A 65 14.72 -8.16 21.65
N HIS A 66 15.20 -7.05 21.08
CA HIS A 66 16.57 -6.62 21.28
C HIS A 66 16.83 -6.51 22.79
N PRO A 67 17.87 -7.20 23.33
CA PRO A 67 18.16 -7.16 24.76
C PRO A 67 18.45 -5.71 25.18
N ASP A 68 18.16 -5.39 26.44
CA ASP A 68 18.34 -4.04 26.97
C ASP A 68 19.80 -3.56 26.79
N SER A 69 20.00 -2.70 25.80
CA SER A 69 21.29 -2.14 25.45
C SER A 69 21.84 -1.19 26.52
N THR A 70 21.04 -0.83 27.53
CA THR A 70 21.44 0.14 28.56
C THR A 70 22.68 -0.31 29.33
N GLN A 71 22.81 -1.61 29.62
CA GLN A 71 24.01 -2.12 30.28
C GLN A 71 25.25 -2.04 29.39
N LEU A 72 25.15 -2.40 28.11
CA LEU A 72 26.24 -2.31 27.14
C LEU A 72 26.69 -0.85 26.94
N ILE A 73 25.73 0.08 26.81
CA ILE A 73 26.00 1.52 26.69
C ILE A 73 26.70 2.06 27.94
N ARG A 74 26.29 1.63 29.13
CA ARG A 74 26.97 2.00 30.39
C ARG A 74 28.40 1.47 30.45
N GLN A 75 28.64 0.23 30.01
CA GLN A 75 29.98 -0.36 29.97
C GLN A 75 30.91 0.41 29.03
N MET A 76 30.44 0.75 27.82
CA MET A 76 31.20 1.57 26.86
C MET A 76 31.49 2.97 27.41
N ARG A 77 30.50 3.62 28.04
CA ARG A 77 30.65 4.96 28.62
C ARG A 77 31.64 4.97 29.80
N ASN A 78 31.65 3.92 30.60
CA ASN A 78 32.52 3.78 31.77
C ASN A 78 33.91 3.21 31.41
N GLY A 79 34.23 3.05 30.12
CA GLY A 79 35.57 2.72 29.65
C GLY A 79 35.92 1.23 29.63
N ALA A 80 34.94 0.32 29.69
CA ALA A 80 35.18 -1.09 29.43
C ALA A 80 35.67 -1.26 27.98
N GLY A 81 36.98 -1.48 27.81
CA GLY A 81 37.67 -1.51 26.51
C GLY A 81 38.76 -0.45 26.31
N ARG A 82 39.08 0.40 27.31
CA ARG A 82 40.22 1.35 27.25
C ARG A 82 41.55 0.79 27.78
N HIS A 83 41.68 -0.53 27.88
CA HIS A 83 42.95 -1.17 28.22
C HIS A 83 43.33 -2.15 27.11
N GLU A 84 43.96 -1.60 26.07
CA GLU A 84 45.19 -2.12 25.47
C GLU A 84 46.17 -0.94 25.35
#